data_AF-A0A920MSY7-F1
#
_entry.id   AF-A0A920MSY7-F1
#
_cell.length_a   1.000
_cell.length_b   1.000
_cell.length_c   1.000
_cell.angle_alpha   90.00
_cell.angle_beta   90.00
_cell.angle_gamma   90.00
#
_symmetry.space_group_name_H-M   'P 1'
#
loop_
_entity.id
_entity.type
_entity.pdbx_description
1 polymer ?
#
loop_
_entity_poly.entity_id
_entity_poly.type
_entity_poly.pdbx_seq_one_letter_code
_entity_poly.pdbx_strand_id
1 'polypeptide(L)' 'MDGTTNFVHGYPLFAISIGLFYKKEPLVAVVVEMPNMRMYTAIKGQGAWWKEKSIVQIPRIRKSYWDRVWV' A
#
# COMPACT_ATOMS: atom_id res chain seq x y z
N MET A 1 0.94 5.54 -8.86
CA MET A 1 1.20 6.80 -8.14
C MET A 1 -0.09 7.21 -7.50
N ASP A 2 -0.11 7.29 -6.18
CA ASP A 2 -1.28 7.65 -5.38
C ASP A 2 -1.09 9.08 -4.84
N GLY A 3 -2.11 9.92 -4.96
CA GLY A 3 -2.00 11.36 -4.69
C GLY A 3 -1.52 12.21 -5.86
N THR A 4 -1.96 11.92 -7.09
CA THR A 4 -1.64 12.71 -8.31
C THR A 4 -2.01 14.19 -8.16
N THR A 5 -3.12 14.52 -7.52
CA THR A 5 -3.53 15.90 -7.19
C THR A 5 -2.48 16.60 -6.34
N ASN A 6 -2.00 15.95 -5.27
CA ASN A 6 -0.98 16.52 -4.40
C ASN A 6 0.33 16.73 -5.14
N PHE A 7 0.74 15.78 -5.98
CA PHE A 7 1.96 15.90 -6.79
C PHE A 7 1.89 17.07 -7.78
N VAL A 8 0.79 17.21 -8.53
CA VAL A 8 0.61 18.29 -9.51
C VAL A 8 0.60 19.67 -8.85
N HIS A 9 0.05 19.77 -7.64
CA HIS A 9 0.02 21.01 -6.87
C HIS A 9 1.28 21.25 -6.02
N GLY A 10 2.33 20.41 -6.15
CA GLY A 10 3.58 20.56 -5.42
C GLY A 10 3.51 20.22 -3.93
N TYR A 11 2.40 19.62 -3.47
CA TYR A 11 2.28 19.11 -2.12
C TYR A 11 3.05 17.80 -1.99
N PRO A 12 3.96 17.67 -1.00
CA PRO A 12 4.88 16.54 -0.92
C PRO A 12 4.22 15.25 -0.44
N LEU A 13 2.90 15.25 -0.18
CA LEU A 13 2.13 14.11 0.33
C LEU A 13 1.58 13.27 -0.83
N PHE A 14 2.42 12.40 -1.38
CA PHE A 14 2.04 11.39 -2.37
C PHE A 14 2.80 10.08 -2.13
N ALA A 15 2.33 9.00 -2.75
CA ALA A 15 2.94 7.68 -2.58
C ALA A 15 3.12 6.92 -3.90
N ILE A 16 4.10 6.03 -3.92
CA ILE A 16 4.35 5.08 -5.00
C ILE A 16 3.90 3.72 -4.51
N SER A 17 2.90 3.13 -5.17
CA SER A 17 2.35 1.82 -4.83
C SER A 17 2.67 0.81 -5.94
N ILE A 18 3.28 -0.31 -5.58
CA ILE A 18 3.69 -1.41 -6.46
C ILE A 18 3.09 -2.71 -5.93
N GLY A 19 2.41 -3.46 -6.79
CA GLY A 19 1.84 -4.76 -6.45
C GLY A 19 2.29 -5.84 -7.43
N LEU A 20 2.80 -6.96 -6.91
CA LEU A 20 3.11 -8.15 -7.69
C LEU A 20 1.94 -9.13 -7.59
N PHE A 21 1.40 -9.47 -8.76
CA PHE A 21 0.34 -10.47 -8.91
C PHE A 21 0.87 -11.70 -9.63
N TYR A 22 0.54 -12.87 -9.13
CA TYR A 22 0.78 -14.15 -9.81
C TYR A 22 -0.51 -14.94 -9.87
N LYS A 23 -0.85 -15.46 -11.05
CA LYS A 23 -2.13 -16.17 -11.28
C LYS A 23 -3.37 -15.39 -10.79
N LYS A 24 -3.39 -14.08 -11.02
CA LYS A 24 -4.44 -13.15 -10.55
C LYS A 24 -4.57 -13.02 -9.03
N GLU A 25 -3.60 -13.52 -8.27
CA GLU A 25 -3.54 -13.35 -6.82
C GLU A 25 -2.43 -12.37 -6.42
N PRO A 26 -2.68 -11.44 -5.48
CA PRO A 26 -1.63 -10.56 -4.96
C PRO A 26 -0.66 -11.36 -4.11
N LEU A 27 0.64 -11.29 -4.40
CA LEU A 27 1.69 -11.95 -3.62
C LEU A 27 2.42 -10.95 -2.73
N VAL A 28 2.86 -9.85 -3.31
CA VAL A 28 3.68 -8.84 -2.64
C VAL A 28 3.16 -7.46 -2.98
N ALA A 29 3.16 -6.56 -2.01
CA ALA A 29 2.91 -5.14 -2.22
C ALA A 29 3.97 -4.29 -1.53
N VAL A 30 4.33 -3.17 -2.16
CA VAL A 30 5.23 -2.17 -1.63
C VAL A 30 4.59 -0.80 -1.83
N VAL A 31 4.52 0.00 -0.77
CA VAL A 31 4.08 1.39 -0.83
C VAL A 31 5.19 2.25 -0.27
N VAL A 32 5.62 3.26 -1.02
CA VAL A 32 6.62 4.23 -0.60
C VAL A 32 5.95 5.59 -0.48
N GLU A 33 5.88 6.12 0.73
CA GLU A 33 5.36 7.45 1.02
C GLU A 33 6.48 8.50 0.88
N MET A 34 6.17 9.56 0.13
CA MET A 34 7.00 10.75 -0.01
C MET A 34 6.53 11.87 0.93
N PRO A 35 7.43 12.77 1.37
CA PRO A 35 8.87 12.83 1.07
C PRO A 35 9.72 11.98 2.03
N ASN A 36 9.10 11.41 3.06
CA ASN A 36 9.79 10.75 4.17
C ASN A 36 10.44 9.40 3.81
N MET A 37 10.33 8.96 2.55
CA MET A 37 10.83 7.67 2.05
C MET A 37 10.39 6.49 2.93
N ARG A 38 9.16 6.55 3.46
CA ARG A 38 8.63 5.51 4.34
C ARG A 38 8.14 4.35 3.48
N MET A 39 8.82 3.21 3.59
CA MET A 39 8.53 2.00 2.82
C MET A 39 7.70 1.00 3.61
N TYR A 40 6.47 0.80 3.17
CA TYR A 40 5.56 -0.23 3.66
C TYR A 40 5.64 -1.44 2.72
N THR A 41 5.81 -2.63 3.26
CA THR A 41 5.84 -3.88 2.50
C THR A 41 4.77 -4.82 3.02
N ALA A 42 4.21 -5.65 2.15
CA ALA A 42 3.27 -6.70 2.54
C ALA A 42 3.47 -7.94 1.68
N ILE A 43 3.36 -9.11 2.31
CA ILE A 43 3.48 -10.41 1.65
C ILE A 43 2.26 -11.24 2.05
N LYS A 44 1.55 -11.77 1.05
CA LYS A 44 0.37 -12.61 1.26
C LYS A 44 0.71 -13.78 2.19
N GLY A 45 -0.05 -13.89 3.28
CA GLY A 45 0.13 -14.93 4.29
C GLY A 45 1.22 -14.67 5.33
N GLN A 46 2.04 -13.65 5.16
CA GLN A 46 3.12 -13.33 6.11
C GLN A 46 2.89 -12.01 6.87
N GLY A 47 2.05 -11.11 6.36
CA GLY A 47 1.68 -9.87 7.03
C GLY A 47 2.14 -8.63 6.27
N ALA A 48 2.28 -7.51 6.99
CA ALA A 48 2.76 -6.23 6.47
C ALA A 48 3.76 -5.60 7.45
N TRP A 49 4.66 -4.76 6.96
CA TRP A 49 5.76 -4.19 7.74
C TRP A 49 6.05 -2.77 7.28
N TRP A 50 6.58 -1.94 8.18
CA TRP A 50 7.27 -0.69 7.84
C TRP A 50 8.30 -0.40 8.94
N LYS A 51 9.57 -0.23 8.54
CA LYS A 51 10.79 -0.30 9.37
C LYS A 51 11.04 -1.70 9.99
N GLU A 52 12.20 -1.89 10.64
CA GLU A 52 12.61 -3.15 11.31
C GLU A 52 11.63 -3.67 12.37
N LYS A 53 10.61 -2.88 12.74
CA LYS A 53 9.52 -3.35 13.59
C LYS A 53 8.38 -3.88 12.73
N SER A 54 8.11 -5.16 12.89
CA SER A 54 6.88 -5.82 12.44
C SER A 54 5.66 -5.06 12.94
N ILE A 55 4.94 -4.45 12.01
CA ILE A 55 3.64 -3.90 12.28
C ILE A 55 2.71 -5.10 12.21
N VAL A 56 2.08 -5.40 13.34
CA VAL A 56 0.99 -6.36 13.54
C VAL A 56 0.37 -6.89 12.24
N GLN A 57 0.31 -8.22 12.09
CA GLN A 57 -0.49 -8.90 11.07
C GLN A 57 -1.83 -8.17 10.92
N ILE A 58 -2.00 -7.44 9.82
CA ILE A 58 -3.26 -6.77 9.54
C ILE A 58 -4.29 -7.89 9.37
N PRO A 59 -5.33 -7.98 10.22
CA PRO A 59 -6.35 -9.00 10.09
C PRO A 59 -6.92 -8.90 8.70
N ARG A 60 -7.09 -10.05 8.02
CA ARG A 60 -7.64 -10.18 6.68
C ARG A 60 -8.82 -9.21 6.49
N ILE A 61 -8.57 -8.10 5.80
CA ILE A 61 -9.60 -7.07 5.55
C ILE A 61 -10.73 -7.76 4.80
N ARG A 62 -11.91 -7.81 5.43
CA ARG A 62 -13.10 -8.43 4.87
C ARG A 62 -13.43 -7.68 3.57
N LYS A 63 -13.55 -8.41 2.46
CA LYS A 63 -13.78 -7.91 1.08
C LYS A 63 -14.80 -6.76 0.95
N SER A 64 -15.74 -6.64 1.88
CA SER A 64 -16.81 -5.63 1.95
C SER A 64 -16.37 -4.16 1.91
N TYR A 65 -15.11 -3.83 2.21
CA TYR A 65 -14.66 -2.43 2.20
C TYR A 65 -14.32 -1.90 0.81
N TRP A 66 -13.98 -2.77 -0.15
CA TRP A 66 -13.61 -2.39 -1.52
C TRP A 66 -14.82 -2.22 -2.46
N ASP A 67 -15.98 -2.78 -2.11
CA ASP A 67 -17.22 -2.65 -2.89
C ASP A 67 -17.89 -1.28 -2.73
N ARG A 68 -17.41 -0.44 -1.79
CA ARG A 68 -17.98 0.90 -1.51
C ARG A 68 -17.16 2.07 -2.01
N VAL A 69 -16.00 1.82 -2.61
CA VAL A 69 -15.08 2.87 -3.08
C VAL A 69 -14.84 2.70 -4.58
N TRP A 70 -15.94 2.66 -5.34
CA TRP A 70 -15.98 2.95 -6.77
C TRP A 70 -17.32 3.63 -7.05
N VAL A 71 -17.32 4.97 -7.00
CA VAL A 71 -18.27 5.85 -7.68
C VAL A 71 -17.43 6.91 -8.38
#